data_AF-A0A2K3J0R9-F1
#
_entry.id   AF-A0A2K3J0R9-F1
#
_cell.length_a   1.000
_cell.length_b   1.000
_cell.length_c   1.000
_cell.angle_alpha   90.00
_cell.angle_beta   90.00
_cell.angle_gamma   90.00
#
_symmetry.space_group_name_H-M   'P 1'
#
loop_
_entity.id
_entity.type
_entity.pdbx_description
1 polymer ?
#
loop_
_entity_poly.entity_id
_entity_poly.type
_entity_poly.pdbx_seq_one_letter_code
_entity_poly.pdbx_strand_id
1 'polypeptide(L)'
;MLKLNRLVAIFVVSFFLLSALMPARLSTDNEVPWWNENWSFREEIILPINTSDKNVHYQPVDIFFEFENICWAKNESEHSVRVIFHEGDKAIELDCQIYDLNFSDDEHIKSCGIVFLIPDFADGYERYFIYYDDEITDIPSYDDHVDIDESSYSYEPVKGLSFESWFYIIIEDGYYVYAVSQRGKALDEYISQQVVKLKKGADSVMPKNAEQTASFSFVYWWLDGNDWKHISSAERLISKKVIVNGNLMVKFLIVSQSNDGLIQSTNYYKYYYSPSEDKGIYADVEHKIVSNSLPQGDEIDVGFIVLTTGGIRSSSIEDLNFGRIPKFLHFYHEDQGFFTYEMDQHPEDTNGETVIGSKDDYDIGNYSWLSIDDGETGKAYGIIFDSNDV
;
A
#
# COMPACT_ATOMS: atom_id res chain seq x y z
N MET A 1 64.92 -18.82 11.69
CA MET A 1 63.48 -18.65 12.04
C MET A 1 63.13 -17.22 12.46
N LEU A 2 63.94 -16.51 13.28
CA LEU A 2 63.62 -15.12 13.70
C LEU A 2 63.60 -14.03 12.59
N LYS A 3 64.35 -14.19 11.49
CA LYS A 3 64.40 -13.18 10.41
C LYS A 3 63.15 -13.16 9.52
N LEU A 4 62.45 -14.29 9.39
CA LEU A 4 61.25 -14.40 8.55
C LEU A 4 60.07 -13.65 9.19
N ASN A 5 59.92 -13.75 10.52
CA ASN A 5 58.84 -13.08 11.26
C ASN A 5 58.96 -11.55 11.24
N ARG A 6 60.18 -10.99 11.15
CA ARG A 6 60.36 -9.53 11.01
C ARG A 6 59.97 -9.03 9.62
N LEU A 7 60.24 -9.81 8.57
CA LEU A 7 59.87 -9.45 7.20
C LEU A 7 58.34 -9.51 6.98
N VAL A 8 57.67 -10.51 7.56
CA VAL A 8 56.21 -10.62 7.55
C VAL A 8 55.57 -9.47 8.33
N ALA A 9 56.10 -9.12 9.50
CA ALA A 9 55.60 -7.99 10.28
C ALA A 9 55.74 -6.65 9.53
N ILE A 10 56.86 -6.43 8.82
CA ILE A 10 57.05 -5.23 7.99
C ILE A 10 56.06 -5.21 6.82
N PHE A 11 55.81 -6.35 6.18
CA PHE A 11 54.84 -6.43 5.08
C PHE A 11 53.40 -6.16 5.56
N VAL A 12 53.00 -6.70 6.71
CA VAL A 12 51.67 -6.47 7.29
C VAL A 12 51.50 -5.00 7.69
N VAL A 13 52.52 -4.39 8.30
CA VAL A 13 52.48 -2.97 8.69
C VAL A 13 52.48 -2.06 7.46
N SER A 14 53.25 -2.37 6.42
CA SER A 14 53.21 -1.64 5.14
C SER A 14 51.87 -1.79 4.42
N PHE A 15 51.22 -2.96 4.48
CA PHE A 15 49.91 -3.17 3.87
C PHE A 15 48.80 -2.41 4.63
N PHE A 16 48.90 -2.32 5.96
CA PHE A 16 48.01 -1.46 6.76
C PHE A 16 48.26 0.04 6.54
N LEU A 17 49.51 0.46 6.35
CA LEU A 17 49.84 1.85 6.03
C LEU A 17 49.45 2.24 4.59
N LEU A 18 49.51 1.31 3.63
CA LEU A 18 49.05 1.57 2.25
C LEU A 18 47.52 1.57 2.13
N SER A 19 46.80 0.78 2.93
CA SER A 19 45.32 0.85 2.99
C SER A 19 44.82 2.11 3.70
N ALA A 20 45.58 2.67 4.64
CA ALA A 20 45.33 3.99 5.20
C ALA A 20 45.68 5.16 4.24
N LEU A 21 46.37 4.88 3.13
CA LEU A 21 46.70 5.84 2.06
C LEU A 21 45.88 5.61 0.79
N MET A 22 44.89 4.70 0.81
CA MET A 22 43.76 4.81 -0.10
C MET A 22 43.14 6.17 0.20
N PRO A 23 43.07 7.11 -0.76
CA PRO A 23 42.20 8.23 -0.56
C PRO A 23 40.84 7.60 -0.29
N ALA A 24 40.30 7.82 0.93
CA ALA A 24 38.87 7.95 1.03
C ALA A 24 38.51 8.81 -0.18
N ARG A 25 37.64 8.30 -1.06
CA ARG A 25 36.94 9.20 -1.97
C ARG A 25 36.19 10.14 -1.02
N LEU A 26 36.87 11.19 -0.57
CA LEU A 26 36.30 12.49 -0.39
C LEU A 26 35.57 12.68 -1.71
N SER A 27 34.27 12.43 -1.68
CA SER A 27 33.37 13.19 -2.52
C SER A 27 33.89 14.61 -2.40
N THR A 28 34.46 15.12 -3.49
CA THR A 28 34.54 16.55 -3.64
C THR A 28 33.14 17.03 -3.32
N ASP A 29 32.99 17.79 -2.23
CA ASP A 29 31.88 18.71 -2.02
C ASP A 29 31.85 19.59 -3.27
N ASN A 30 31.28 19.08 -4.35
CA ASN A 30 30.72 19.92 -5.37
C ASN A 30 29.48 20.47 -4.69
N GLU A 31 29.65 21.65 -4.10
CA GLU A 31 28.57 22.44 -3.54
C GLU A 31 27.46 22.48 -4.59
N VAL A 32 26.34 21.83 -4.27
CA VAL A 32 25.21 21.74 -5.19
C VAL A 32 24.62 23.16 -5.26
N PRO A 33 24.47 23.74 -6.46
CA PRO A 33 23.94 25.09 -6.59
C PRO A 33 22.53 25.17 -5.98
N TRP A 34 22.13 26.35 -5.54
CA TRP A 34 20.74 26.54 -5.12
C TRP A 34 19.84 26.46 -6.34
N TRP A 35 18.72 25.75 -6.20
CA TRP A 35 17.66 25.78 -7.21
C TRP A 35 17.08 27.19 -7.35
N ASN A 36 16.93 27.89 -6.23
CA ASN A 36 16.49 29.27 -6.18
C ASN A 36 17.12 29.97 -4.97
N GLU A 37 17.97 30.96 -5.22
CA GLU A 37 18.73 31.73 -4.22
C GLU A 37 17.85 32.64 -3.34
N ASN A 38 16.56 32.78 -3.64
CA ASN A 38 15.63 33.56 -2.82
C ASN A 38 15.09 32.78 -1.62
N TRP A 39 15.36 31.47 -1.51
CA TRP A 39 14.90 30.63 -0.41
C TRP A 39 15.86 30.69 0.76
N SER A 40 15.29 30.74 1.97
CA SER A 40 16.08 30.84 3.20
C SER A 40 16.76 29.54 3.59
N PHE A 41 16.10 28.39 3.40
CA PHE A 41 16.57 27.10 3.91
C PHE A 41 16.50 26.00 2.86
N ARG A 42 17.46 25.07 2.95
CA ARG A 42 17.43 23.80 2.21
C ARG A 42 18.10 22.70 3.02
N GLU A 43 17.54 21.50 2.93
CA GLU A 43 18.06 20.31 3.60
C GLU A 43 18.07 19.13 2.63
N GLU A 44 19.13 18.33 2.65
CA GLU A 44 19.26 17.15 1.78
C GLU A 44 18.53 15.95 2.40
N ILE A 45 17.77 15.23 1.58
CA ILE A 45 17.23 13.92 1.92
C ILE A 45 18.10 12.84 1.28
N ILE A 46 18.51 11.86 2.09
CA ILE A 46 19.18 10.66 1.60
C ILE A 46 18.16 9.53 1.52
N LEU A 47 17.87 9.07 0.30
CA LEU A 47 16.99 7.93 0.09
C LEU A 47 17.77 6.62 0.31
N PRO A 48 17.28 5.67 1.13
CA PRO A 48 17.96 4.41 1.42
C PRO A 48 17.76 3.35 0.31
N ILE A 49 17.62 3.78 -0.94
CA ILE A 49 17.27 2.95 -2.09
C ILE A 49 18.13 3.31 -3.30
N ASN A 50 18.34 2.35 -4.18
CA ASN A 50 19.07 2.57 -5.41
C ASN A 50 18.13 3.07 -6.52
N THR A 51 18.12 4.37 -6.77
CA THR A 51 17.25 5.00 -7.78
C THR A 51 17.68 4.75 -9.23
N SER A 52 18.82 4.09 -9.46
CA SER A 52 19.17 3.55 -10.78
C SER A 52 18.34 2.32 -11.18
N ASP A 53 17.66 1.67 -10.23
CA ASP A 53 16.74 0.57 -10.52
C ASP A 53 15.41 1.10 -11.06
N LYS A 54 15.04 0.68 -12.27
CA LYS A 54 13.77 1.08 -12.90
C LYS A 54 12.55 0.64 -12.11
N ASN A 55 12.66 -0.38 -11.26
CA ASN A 55 11.54 -0.83 -10.44
C ASN A 55 11.16 0.18 -9.34
N VAL A 56 12.05 1.12 -9.00
CA VAL A 56 11.75 2.17 -8.02
C VAL A 56 11.19 3.43 -8.65
N HIS A 57 11.19 3.54 -9.97
CA HIS A 57 10.56 4.66 -10.67
C HIS A 57 9.07 4.71 -10.35
N TYR A 58 8.57 5.93 -10.14
CA TYR A 58 7.21 6.21 -9.68
C TYR A 58 6.84 5.66 -8.30
N GLN A 59 7.78 5.06 -7.56
CA GLN A 59 7.50 4.67 -6.18
C GLN A 59 7.40 5.93 -5.30
N PRO A 60 6.43 5.95 -4.37
CA PRO A 60 6.30 7.06 -3.43
C PRO A 60 7.42 7.03 -2.39
N VAL A 61 7.99 8.21 -2.14
CA VAL A 61 8.78 8.48 -0.94
C VAL A 61 7.85 9.16 0.04
N ASP A 62 7.59 8.51 1.17
CA ASP A 62 6.81 9.04 2.29
C ASP A 62 7.68 9.10 3.54
N ILE A 63 8.04 10.31 3.96
CA ILE A 63 8.94 10.56 5.08
C ILE A 63 8.32 11.51 6.08
N PHE A 64 8.60 11.29 7.37
CA PHE A 64 8.37 12.30 8.40
C PHE A 64 9.61 13.19 8.48
N PHE A 65 9.43 14.50 8.30
CA PHE A 65 10.51 15.47 8.24
C PHE A 65 10.40 16.47 9.39
N GLU A 66 11.50 16.67 10.12
CA GLU A 66 11.61 17.69 11.17
C GLU A 66 12.57 18.77 10.69
N PHE A 67 12.08 20.00 10.59
CA PHE A 67 12.83 21.11 10.03
C PHE A 67 13.85 21.65 11.04
N GLU A 68 15.07 21.93 10.59
CA GLU A 68 16.07 22.57 11.44
C GLU A 68 15.66 23.99 11.86
N ASN A 69 14.92 24.68 10.98
CA ASN A 69 14.37 26.02 11.19
C ASN A 69 12.84 25.97 11.12
N ILE A 70 12.15 26.98 11.65
CA ILE A 70 10.69 27.05 11.50
C ILE A 70 10.32 27.14 10.02
N CYS A 71 9.28 26.43 9.60
CA CYS A 71 8.79 26.43 8.22
C CYS A 71 7.42 27.09 8.17
N TRP A 72 7.23 28.04 7.26
CA TRP A 72 5.94 28.66 7.01
C TRP A 72 4.98 27.65 6.36
N ALA A 73 3.89 27.36 7.05
CA ALA A 73 2.79 26.54 6.57
C ALA A 73 1.52 26.82 7.39
N LYS A 74 0.45 27.24 6.73
CA LYS A 74 -0.87 27.45 7.36
C LYS A 74 -1.72 26.19 7.37
N ASN A 75 -1.56 25.37 6.34
CA ASN A 75 -2.25 24.11 6.12
C ASN A 75 -1.51 23.34 5.01
N GLU A 76 -2.04 22.18 4.65
CA GLU A 76 -1.47 21.26 3.66
C GLU A 76 -1.42 21.83 2.24
N SER A 77 -2.17 22.91 1.95
CA SER A 77 -2.18 23.58 0.64
C SER A 77 -1.43 24.90 0.63
N GLU A 78 -1.29 25.59 1.76
CA GLU A 78 -0.65 26.90 1.89
C GLU A 78 0.66 26.77 2.69
N HIS A 79 1.77 26.46 2.00
CA HIS A 79 3.06 26.21 2.62
C HIS A 79 4.26 26.55 1.74
N SER A 80 5.43 26.71 2.37
CA SER A 80 6.69 26.95 1.67
C SER A 80 7.36 25.66 1.19
N VAL A 81 7.05 24.48 1.72
CA VAL A 81 7.82 23.25 1.40
C VAL A 81 7.88 22.97 -0.11
N ARG A 82 9.07 22.65 -0.64
CA ARG A 82 9.35 22.22 -2.02
C ARG A 82 10.33 21.05 -2.03
N VAL A 83 10.10 20.07 -2.89
CA VAL A 83 11.04 18.95 -3.10
C VAL A 83 11.74 19.14 -4.43
N ILE A 84 13.07 19.19 -4.41
CA ILE A 84 13.90 19.46 -5.58
C ILE A 84 14.77 18.24 -5.90
N PHE A 85 14.61 17.72 -7.10
CA PHE A 85 15.53 16.78 -7.74
C PHE A 85 16.72 17.54 -8.31
N HIS A 86 17.94 17.12 -7.98
CA HIS A 86 19.17 17.74 -8.46
C HIS A 86 20.11 16.74 -9.13
N GLU A 87 20.52 17.02 -10.35
CA GLU A 87 21.47 16.21 -11.11
C GLU A 87 22.45 17.12 -11.87
N GLY A 88 23.71 17.16 -11.42
CA GLY A 88 24.70 18.09 -12.00
C GLY A 88 24.32 19.55 -11.76
N ASP A 89 24.03 20.30 -12.83
CA ASP A 89 23.51 21.69 -12.79
C ASP A 89 21.98 21.77 -13.01
N LYS A 90 21.33 20.62 -13.21
CA LYS A 90 19.89 20.54 -13.46
C LYS A 90 19.17 20.42 -12.12
N ALA A 91 18.25 21.34 -11.87
CA ALA A 91 17.36 21.31 -10.71
C ALA A 91 15.90 21.33 -11.19
N ILE A 92 15.09 20.42 -10.68
CA ILE A 92 13.68 20.25 -11.05
C ILE A 92 12.86 20.19 -9.77
N GLU A 93 11.87 21.07 -9.65
CA GLU A 93 10.84 20.95 -8.61
C GLU A 93 9.95 19.76 -8.94
N LEU A 94 9.80 18.87 -7.97
CA LEU A 94 8.89 17.73 -8.03
C LEU A 94 7.61 18.10 -7.29
N ASP A 95 6.49 17.65 -7.84
CA ASP A 95 5.22 17.67 -7.12
C ASP A 95 5.41 16.96 -5.78
N CYS A 96 4.95 17.63 -4.73
CA CYS A 96 4.97 17.09 -3.39
C CYS A 96 3.67 17.39 -2.65
N GLN A 97 3.45 16.63 -1.59
CA GLN A 97 2.34 16.81 -0.66
C GLN A 97 2.90 16.83 0.75
N ILE A 98 2.38 17.71 1.61
CA ILE A 98 2.65 17.66 3.05
C ILE A 98 1.39 17.24 3.82
N TYR A 99 1.56 16.59 4.97
CA TYR A 99 0.44 16.15 5.82
C TYR A 99 0.88 16.00 7.28
N ASP A 100 -0.05 15.73 8.20
CA ASP A 100 0.21 15.53 9.64
C ASP A 100 1.06 16.68 10.24
N LEU A 101 0.63 17.92 10.00
CA LEU A 101 1.36 19.14 10.37
C LEU A 101 1.48 19.33 11.89
N ASN A 102 2.71 19.51 12.36
CA ASN A 102 3.01 19.84 13.76
C ASN A 102 3.38 21.32 13.91
N PHE A 103 2.39 22.12 14.27
CA PHE A 103 2.50 23.57 14.37
C PHE A 103 3.37 24.05 15.54
N SER A 104 4.26 25.00 15.29
CA SER A 104 4.91 25.81 16.33
C SER A 104 4.02 26.96 16.80
N ASP A 105 3.25 27.52 15.88
CA ASP A 105 2.29 28.61 16.07
C ASP A 105 1.21 28.55 14.97
N ASP A 106 0.40 29.59 14.78
CA ASP A 106 -0.73 29.57 13.85
C ASP A 106 -0.33 29.59 12.36
N GLU A 107 0.93 29.89 12.03
CA GLU A 107 1.40 30.03 10.63
C GLU A 107 2.68 29.25 10.31
N HIS A 108 3.26 28.55 11.30
CA HIS A 108 4.50 27.80 11.13
C HIS A 108 4.43 26.41 11.73
N ILE A 109 5.18 25.49 11.11
CA ILE A 109 5.34 24.10 11.52
C ILE A 109 6.79 23.79 11.88
N LYS A 110 6.96 22.78 12.74
CA LYS A 110 8.26 22.18 13.11
C LYS A 110 8.51 20.85 12.40
N SER A 111 7.44 20.17 12.02
CA SER A 111 7.53 18.90 11.31
C SER A 111 6.24 18.58 10.57
N CYS A 112 6.35 17.73 9.56
CA CYS A 112 5.24 17.18 8.80
C CYS A 112 5.65 15.87 8.12
N GLY A 113 4.66 15.10 7.65
CA GLY A 113 4.88 14.11 6.60
C GLY A 113 5.08 14.80 5.25
N ILE A 114 5.95 14.26 4.39
CA ILE A 114 6.21 14.73 3.03
C ILE A 114 6.14 13.54 2.09
N VAL A 115 5.34 13.66 1.03
CA VAL A 115 5.21 12.68 -0.04
C VAL A 115 5.68 13.28 -1.36
N PHE A 116 6.46 12.54 -2.13
CA PHE A 116 6.78 12.81 -3.53
C PHE A 116 7.08 11.50 -4.26
N LEU A 117 7.15 11.52 -5.60
CA LEU A 117 7.48 10.34 -6.40
C LEU A 117 8.91 10.39 -6.92
N ILE A 118 9.56 9.23 -7.00
CA ILE A 118 10.83 9.09 -7.72
C ILE A 118 10.54 9.22 -9.23
N PRO A 119 11.16 10.17 -9.94
CA PRO A 119 10.89 10.35 -11.36
C PRO A 119 11.41 9.16 -12.18
N ASP A 120 10.79 8.90 -13.34
CA ASP A 120 11.20 7.86 -14.30
C ASP A 120 12.55 8.11 -14.98
N PHE A 121 13.05 9.33 -14.87
CA PHE A 121 14.37 9.73 -15.34
C PHE A 121 15.44 9.73 -14.25
N ALA A 122 15.12 9.26 -13.03
CA ALA A 122 16.12 9.04 -11.98
C ALA A 122 17.12 7.96 -12.40
N ASP A 123 18.41 8.16 -12.09
CA ASP A 123 19.49 7.31 -12.59
C ASP A 123 20.51 6.87 -11.54
N GLY A 124 20.31 7.28 -10.28
CA GLY A 124 21.17 6.93 -9.15
C GLY A 124 22.25 7.97 -8.84
N TYR A 125 22.41 9.01 -9.66
CA TYR A 125 23.37 10.09 -9.43
C TYR A 125 22.73 11.37 -8.91
N GLU A 126 21.40 11.45 -8.93
CA GLU A 126 20.68 12.59 -8.41
C GLU A 126 20.75 12.72 -6.88
N ARG A 127 20.39 13.91 -6.39
CA ARG A 127 20.21 14.22 -4.96
C ARG A 127 18.85 14.89 -4.78
N TYR A 128 18.23 14.66 -3.62
CA TYR A 128 16.93 15.22 -3.29
C TYR A 128 17.08 16.24 -2.17
N PHE A 129 16.41 17.38 -2.29
CA PHE A 129 16.46 18.45 -1.31
C PHE A 129 15.06 18.93 -0.96
N ILE A 130 14.82 19.22 0.31
CA ILE A 130 13.66 19.99 0.74
C ILE A 130 14.09 21.45 0.86
N TYR A 131 13.43 22.33 0.12
CA TYR A 131 13.52 23.78 0.26
C TYR A 131 12.31 24.27 1.05
N TYR A 132 12.53 25.23 1.94
CA TYR A 132 11.47 25.84 2.73
C TYR A 132 11.89 27.23 3.21
N ASP A 133 10.94 28.01 3.69
CA ASP A 133 11.16 29.37 4.18
C ASP A 133 10.41 29.58 5.49
N ASP A 134 10.84 30.56 6.28
CA ASP A 134 10.12 31.00 7.48
C ASP A 134 9.19 32.18 7.18
N GLU A 135 9.29 32.78 5.99
CA GLU A 135 8.36 33.79 5.51
C GLU A 135 7.35 33.24 4.50
N ILE A 136 6.31 34.02 4.22
CA ILE A 136 5.30 33.70 3.22
C ILE A 136 5.96 33.62 1.84
N THR A 137 5.79 32.48 1.16
CA THR A 137 6.22 32.28 -0.23
C THR A 137 5.03 32.00 -1.14
N ASP A 138 5.31 31.83 -2.44
CA ASP A 138 4.29 31.42 -3.40
C ASP A 138 3.72 30.05 -2.99
N ILE A 139 2.40 29.91 -3.11
CA ILE A 139 1.68 28.67 -2.82
C ILE A 139 2.03 27.63 -3.91
N PRO A 140 2.32 26.36 -3.56
CA PRO A 140 2.55 25.32 -4.56
C PRO A 140 1.33 25.16 -5.48
N SER A 141 1.59 25.04 -6.78
CA SER A 141 0.55 24.92 -7.80
C SER A 141 0.63 23.55 -8.51
N TYR A 142 0.71 22.49 -7.72
CA TYR A 142 0.76 21.11 -8.21
C TYR A 142 -0.61 20.64 -8.69
N ASP A 143 -0.61 19.70 -9.62
CA ASP A 143 -1.85 19.07 -10.09
C ASP A 143 -2.40 18.14 -9.01
N ASP A 144 -3.73 18.09 -8.90
CA ASP A 144 -4.44 17.21 -7.98
C ASP A 144 -4.67 15.85 -8.66
N HIS A 145 -3.74 14.91 -8.42
CA HIS A 145 -3.76 13.61 -9.11
C HIS A 145 -4.68 12.59 -8.44
N VAL A 146 -4.88 12.69 -7.13
CA VAL A 146 -5.64 11.70 -6.35
C VAL A 146 -6.67 12.38 -5.48
N ASP A 147 -7.89 11.86 -5.50
CA ASP A 147 -8.97 12.30 -4.63
C ASP A 147 -9.66 11.09 -3.98
N ILE A 148 -10.31 11.35 -2.84
CA ILE A 148 -11.16 10.38 -2.17
C ILE A 148 -12.55 10.94 -1.94
N ASP A 149 -13.53 10.22 -2.48
CA ASP A 149 -14.93 10.58 -2.41
C ASP A 149 -15.76 9.53 -1.68
N GLU A 150 -16.94 9.91 -1.21
CA GLU A 150 -17.93 8.97 -0.69
C GLU A 150 -19.03 8.71 -1.71
N SER A 151 -19.36 7.44 -1.93
CA SER A 151 -20.46 7.07 -2.81
C SER A 151 -21.14 5.78 -2.35
N SER A 152 -22.21 5.43 -3.04
CA SER A 152 -22.94 4.20 -2.81
C SER A 152 -23.65 3.72 -4.07
N TYR A 153 -23.88 2.42 -4.17
CA TYR A 153 -24.75 1.85 -5.17
C TYR A 153 -25.65 0.77 -4.56
N SER A 154 -26.80 0.54 -5.18
CA SER A 154 -27.68 -0.59 -4.92
C SER A 154 -28.16 -1.13 -6.28
N TYR A 155 -27.93 -2.41 -6.52
CA TYR A 155 -28.11 -3.06 -7.81
C TYR A 155 -28.63 -4.48 -7.63
N GLU A 156 -29.84 -4.74 -8.12
CA GLU A 156 -30.49 -6.06 -8.09
C GLU A 156 -30.84 -6.52 -9.53
N PRO A 157 -29.87 -7.06 -10.29
CA PRO A 157 -30.10 -7.48 -11.68
C PRO A 157 -31.09 -8.63 -11.84
N VAL A 158 -31.15 -9.50 -10.84
CA VAL A 158 -32.09 -10.63 -10.76
C VAL A 158 -32.67 -10.62 -9.37
N LYS A 159 -33.97 -10.89 -9.24
CA LYS A 159 -34.63 -10.91 -7.94
C LYS A 159 -33.91 -11.87 -6.98
N GLY A 160 -33.48 -11.37 -5.83
CA GLY A 160 -32.69 -12.10 -4.83
C GLY A 160 -31.18 -12.09 -5.06
N LEU A 161 -30.70 -11.48 -6.14
CA LEU A 161 -29.28 -11.29 -6.43
C LEU A 161 -28.96 -9.79 -6.30
N SER A 162 -28.74 -9.33 -5.08
CA SER A 162 -28.48 -7.91 -4.79
C SER A 162 -27.01 -7.64 -4.46
N PHE A 163 -26.54 -6.49 -4.93
CA PHE A 163 -25.29 -5.88 -4.59
C PHE A 163 -25.57 -4.47 -4.05
N GLU A 164 -25.16 -4.20 -2.83
CA GLU A 164 -25.32 -2.92 -2.18
C GLU A 164 -24.03 -2.58 -1.46
N SER A 165 -23.50 -1.38 -1.69
CA SER A 165 -22.30 -0.91 -1.00
C SER A 165 -22.35 0.59 -0.78
N TRP A 166 -21.89 1.01 0.40
CA TRP A 166 -21.42 2.36 0.68
C TRP A 166 -19.91 2.28 0.85
N PHE A 167 -19.18 3.12 0.13
CA PHE A 167 -17.73 2.99 0.00
C PHE A 167 -17.06 4.36 -0.09
N TYR A 168 -15.77 4.37 0.25
CA TYR A 168 -14.87 5.38 -0.28
C TYR A 168 -14.45 4.96 -1.68
N ILE A 169 -14.45 5.90 -2.62
CA ILE A 169 -13.88 5.72 -3.95
C ILE A 169 -12.58 6.52 -4.03
N ILE A 170 -11.54 5.86 -4.51
CA ILE A 170 -10.24 6.48 -4.81
C ILE A 170 -10.22 6.79 -6.29
N ILE A 171 -10.04 8.07 -6.61
CA ILE A 171 -10.03 8.60 -7.96
C ILE A 171 -8.59 9.01 -8.27
N GLU A 172 -8.06 8.57 -9.40
CA GLU A 172 -6.75 8.99 -9.90
C GLU A 172 -6.90 9.54 -11.31
N ASP A 173 -6.47 10.79 -11.54
CA ASP A 173 -6.56 11.50 -12.82
C ASP A 173 -7.95 11.39 -13.49
N GLY A 174 -9.00 11.45 -12.66
CA GLY A 174 -10.40 11.37 -13.08
C GLY A 174 -10.95 9.96 -13.30
N TYR A 175 -10.18 8.90 -13.04
CA TYR A 175 -10.62 7.51 -13.14
C TYR A 175 -10.71 6.82 -11.78
N TYR A 176 -11.67 5.91 -11.64
CA TYR A 176 -11.89 5.17 -10.40
C TYR A 176 -10.93 3.98 -10.33
N VAL A 177 -10.06 3.96 -9.32
CA VAL A 177 -9.01 2.93 -9.18
C VAL A 177 -9.40 1.87 -8.15
N TYR A 178 -9.82 2.31 -6.98
CA TYR A 178 -10.24 1.43 -5.88
C TYR A 178 -11.53 1.90 -5.25
N ALA A 179 -12.37 0.96 -4.82
CA ALA A 179 -13.48 1.22 -3.92
C ALA A 179 -13.28 0.43 -2.62
N VAL A 180 -13.35 1.09 -1.48
CA VAL A 180 -13.23 0.46 -0.15
C VAL A 180 -14.56 0.54 0.57
N SER A 181 -15.19 -0.62 0.72
CA SER A 181 -16.53 -0.75 1.29
C SER A 181 -16.53 -0.45 2.78
N GLN A 182 -17.36 0.52 3.16
CA GLN A 182 -17.63 0.92 4.54
C GLN A 182 -18.73 0.05 5.15
N ARG A 183 -19.72 -0.34 4.35
CA ARG A 183 -20.80 -1.28 4.70
C ARG A 183 -21.52 -1.70 3.43
N GLY A 184 -22.25 -2.80 3.51
CA GLY A 184 -23.06 -3.28 2.39
C GLY A 184 -23.21 -4.78 2.41
N LYS A 185 -23.85 -5.30 1.36
CA LYS A 185 -23.95 -6.72 1.10
C LYS A 185 -23.78 -7.02 -0.39
N ALA A 186 -23.05 -8.09 -0.70
CA ALA A 186 -22.98 -8.65 -2.03
C ALA A 186 -23.24 -10.15 -1.93
N LEU A 187 -24.22 -10.67 -2.68
CA LEU A 187 -24.56 -12.10 -2.67
C LEU A 187 -24.86 -12.62 -1.25
N ASP A 188 -25.63 -11.85 -0.49
CA ASP A 188 -25.96 -12.07 0.93
C ASP A 188 -24.79 -12.02 1.94
N GLU A 189 -23.55 -11.82 1.47
CA GLU A 189 -22.37 -11.66 2.32
C GLU A 189 -22.11 -10.19 2.66
N TYR A 190 -21.68 -9.93 3.90
CA TYR A 190 -21.30 -8.58 4.33
C TYR A 190 -19.92 -8.20 3.79
N ILE A 191 -19.78 -6.96 3.31
CA ILE A 191 -18.58 -6.54 2.57
C ILE A 191 -17.84 -5.34 3.19
N SER A 192 -18.10 -4.95 4.45
CA SER A 192 -17.27 -3.91 5.07
C SER A 192 -15.80 -4.35 5.11
N GLN A 193 -14.87 -3.41 4.91
CA GLN A 193 -13.42 -3.64 4.75
C GLN A 193 -13.01 -4.38 3.46
N GLN A 194 -13.93 -4.59 2.52
CA GLN A 194 -13.62 -5.11 1.20
C GLN A 194 -13.08 -4.00 0.29
N VAL A 195 -11.86 -4.19 -0.19
CA VAL A 195 -11.21 -3.39 -1.23
C VAL A 195 -11.50 -4.04 -2.58
N VAL A 196 -12.08 -3.26 -3.49
CA VAL A 196 -12.33 -3.65 -4.88
C VAL A 196 -11.37 -2.87 -5.78
N LYS A 197 -10.47 -3.58 -6.46
CA LYS A 197 -9.68 -3.02 -7.57
C LYS A 197 -10.59 -2.92 -8.79
N LEU A 198 -10.62 -1.75 -9.41
CA LEU A 198 -11.41 -1.49 -10.60
C LEU A 198 -10.55 -1.62 -11.86
N LYS A 199 -11.19 -1.95 -12.98
CA LYS A 199 -10.54 -2.04 -14.29
C LYS A 199 -10.00 -0.65 -14.70
N LYS A 200 -8.89 -0.65 -15.44
CA LYS A 200 -8.32 0.56 -16.05
C LYS A 200 -9.39 1.33 -16.83
N GLY A 201 -9.49 2.64 -16.57
CA GLY A 201 -10.46 3.51 -17.22
C GLY A 201 -11.88 3.43 -16.66
N ALA A 202 -12.10 2.78 -15.50
CA ALA A 202 -13.40 2.76 -14.86
C ALA A 202 -13.85 4.18 -14.43
N ASP A 203 -15.13 4.45 -14.62
CA ASP A 203 -15.80 5.71 -14.27
C ASP A 203 -16.93 5.51 -13.25
N SER A 204 -17.12 4.27 -12.80
CA SER A 204 -18.23 3.85 -11.96
C SER A 204 -17.91 2.58 -11.21
N VAL A 205 -18.41 2.48 -9.98
CA VAL A 205 -18.28 1.29 -9.13
C VAL A 205 -19.47 0.38 -9.38
N MET A 206 -19.28 -0.61 -10.25
CA MET A 206 -20.28 -1.60 -10.64
C MET A 206 -19.61 -2.97 -10.76
N PRO A 207 -20.34 -4.09 -10.58
CA PRO A 207 -19.75 -5.43 -10.69
C PRO A 207 -18.97 -5.66 -11.99
N LYS A 208 -19.44 -5.13 -13.13
CA LYS A 208 -18.74 -5.20 -14.42
C LYS A 208 -17.36 -4.53 -14.47
N ASN A 209 -17.14 -3.55 -13.61
CA ASN A 209 -15.88 -2.81 -13.51
C ASN A 209 -14.96 -3.38 -12.43
N ALA A 210 -15.45 -4.30 -11.58
CA ALA A 210 -14.62 -5.00 -10.62
C ALA A 210 -13.61 -5.91 -11.34
N GLU A 211 -12.37 -5.84 -10.90
CA GLU A 211 -11.26 -6.64 -11.42
C GLU A 211 -10.81 -7.70 -10.42
N GLN A 212 -10.61 -7.31 -9.17
CA GLN A 212 -10.19 -8.19 -8.07
C GLN A 212 -10.70 -7.61 -6.74
N THR A 213 -10.97 -8.48 -5.77
CA THR A 213 -11.40 -8.08 -4.43
C THR A 213 -10.54 -8.71 -3.36
N ALA A 214 -10.19 -7.92 -2.35
CA ALA A 214 -9.54 -8.39 -1.12
C ALA A 214 -10.32 -7.85 0.08
N SER A 215 -10.65 -8.69 1.05
CA SER A 215 -11.24 -8.29 2.32
C SER A 215 -10.21 -8.30 3.42
N PHE A 216 -10.20 -7.22 4.21
CA PHE A 216 -9.39 -7.09 5.42
C PHE A 216 -10.28 -7.12 6.68
N SER A 217 -11.38 -7.87 6.61
CA SER A 217 -12.25 -8.16 7.74
C SER A 217 -11.80 -9.44 8.44
N PHE A 218 -11.84 -9.45 9.77
CA PHE A 218 -11.65 -10.68 10.54
C PHE A 218 -12.90 -11.56 10.42
N VAL A 219 -12.73 -12.78 9.91
CA VAL A 219 -13.78 -13.80 9.86
C VAL A 219 -13.42 -14.95 10.79
N TYR A 220 -14.39 -15.39 11.57
CA TYR A 220 -14.28 -16.51 12.49
C TYR A 220 -15.34 -17.55 12.15
N TRP A 221 -14.89 -18.76 11.78
CA TRP A 221 -15.74 -19.89 11.47
C TRP A 221 -15.69 -20.93 12.59
N TRP A 222 -16.82 -21.57 12.85
CA TRP A 222 -16.88 -22.75 13.72
C TRP A 222 -17.87 -23.78 13.18
N LEU A 223 -17.52 -25.05 13.34
CA LEU A 223 -18.38 -26.17 12.98
C LEU A 223 -19.31 -26.50 14.15
N ASP A 224 -20.62 -26.36 13.96
CA ASP A 224 -21.64 -26.75 14.94
C ASP A 224 -22.41 -27.97 14.41
N GLY A 225 -21.96 -29.17 14.80
CA GLY A 225 -22.44 -30.42 14.23
C GLY A 225 -21.93 -30.61 12.81
N ASN A 226 -22.81 -30.51 11.81
CA ASN A 226 -22.45 -30.64 10.39
C ASN A 226 -22.55 -29.32 9.61
N ASP A 227 -22.84 -28.21 10.29
CA ASP A 227 -23.07 -26.91 9.68
C ASP A 227 -21.98 -25.93 10.09
N TRP A 228 -21.23 -25.43 9.11
CA TRP A 228 -20.30 -24.32 9.34
C TRP A 228 -21.08 -23.03 9.58
N LYS A 229 -20.76 -22.37 10.70
CA LYS A 229 -21.26 -21.06 11.06
C LYS A 229 -20.11 -20.07 11.07
N HIS A 230 -20.43 -18.79 10.94
CA HIS A 230 -19.42 -17.75 10.99
C HIS A 230 -19.95 -16.45 11.58
N ILE A 231 -19.01 -15.63 12.06
CA ILE A 231 -19.20 -14.22 12.36
C ILE A 231 -18.05 -13.44 11.68
N SER A 232 -18.31 -12.21 11.29
CA SER A 232 -17.33 -11.35 10.64
C SER A 232 -17.34 -9.95 11.19
N SER A 233 -16.17 -9.33 11.29
CA SER A 233 -16.08 -7.90 11.55
C SER A 233 -16.64 -7.05 10.38
N ALA A 234 -16.94 -7.65 9.23
CA ALA A 234 -17.55 -6.98 8.09
C ALA A 234 -19.03 -6.61 8.29
N GLU A 235 -19.68 -7.14 9.32
CA GLU A 235 -21.14 -7.09 9.47
C GLU A 235 -21.69 -5.68 9.76
N ARG A 236 -20.96 -4.87 10.52
CA ARG A 236 -21.43 -3.56 10.99
C ARG A 236 -20.31 -2.51 10.99
N LEU A 237 -20.55 -1.39 10.31
CA LEU A 237 -19.70 -0.20 10.42
C LEU A 237 -19.81 0.45 11.81
N ILE A 238 -18.68 0.75 12.43
CA ILE A 238 -18.58 1.48 13.70
C ILE A 238 -18.21 2.94 13.46
N SER A 239 -17.15 3.18 12.70
CA SER A 239 -16.71 4.54 12.36
C SER A 239 -15.89 4.56 11.08
N LYS A 240 -15.77 5.75 10.50
CA LYS A 240 -14.93 6.02 9.34
C LYS A 240 -14.42 7.45 9.39
N LYS A 241 -13.24 7.70 8.81
CA LYS A 241 -12.65 9.04 8.77
C LYS A 241 -11.67 9.17 7.60
N VAL A 242 -11.82 10.18 6.76
CA VAL A 242 -10.74 10.63 5.88
C VAL A 242 -9.73 11.40 6.73
N ILE A 243 -8.46 10.99 6.67
CA ILE A 243 -7.36 11.54 7.47
C ILE A 243 -6.54 12.50 6.61
N VAL A 244 -6.20 12.07 5.40
CA VAL A 244 -5.50 12.86 4.40
C VAL A 244 -6.26 12.74 3.09
N ASN A 245 -6.57 13.89 2.48
CA ASN A 245 -7.00 13.99 1.10
C ASN A 245 -6.09 15.02 0.42
N GLY A 246 -5.08 14.54 -0.29
CA GLY A 246 -4.10 15.41 -0.93
C GLY A 246 -3.69 14.87 -2.30
N ASN A 247 -2.99 15.72 -3.03
CA ASN A 247 -2.76 15.56 -4.45
C ASN A 247 -1.98 14.31 -4.86
N LEU A 248 -1.14 13.74 -3.99
CA LEU A 248 -0.34 12.55 -4.28
C LEU A 248 -0.71 11.35 -3.41
N MET A 249 -1.46 11.55 -2.32
CA MET A 249 -1.75 10.50 -1.35
C MET A 249 -3.04 10.78 -0.59
N VAL A 250 -3.87 9.73 -0.50
CA VAL A 250 -5.05 9.69 0.37
C VAL A 250 -4.87 8.66 1.48
N LYS A 251 -5.35 9.00 2.68
CA LYS A 251 -5.32 8.13 3.86
C LYS A 251 -6.64 8.19 4.59
N PHE A 252 -7.20 7.06 4.96
CA PHE A 252 -8.49 6.99 5.64
C PHE A 252 -8.60 5.77 6.55
N LEU A 253 -9.49 5.87 7.53
CA LEU A 253 -9.78 4.85 8.53
C LEU A 253 -11.18 4.29 8.32
N ILE A 254 -11.33 2.97 8.45
CA ILE A 254 -12.61 2.29 8.64
C ILE A 254 -12.51 1.36 9.84
N VAL A 255 -13.48 1.46 10.75
CA VAL A 255 -13.65 0.55 11.89
C VAL A 255 -14.96 -0.20 11.73
N SER A 256 -14.92 -1.52 11.78
CA SER A 256 -16.09 -2.38 11.63
C SER A 256 -16.09 -3.51 12.65
N GLN A 257 -17.26 -4.08 12.92
CA GLN A 257 -17.47 -5.06 13.98
C GLN A 257 -18.53 -6.09 13.59
N SER A 258 -18.49 -7.27 14.20
CA SER A 258 -19.60 -8.22 14.16
C SER A 258 -20.85 -7.63 14.84
N ASN A 259 -22.04 -8.09 14.44
CA ASN A 259 -23.30 -7.58 14.97
C ASN A 259 -23.44 -7.82 16.48
N ASP A 260 -22.93 -8.94 16.95
CA ASP A 260 -22.87 -9.32 18.36
C ASP A 260 -21.77 -8.60 19.16
N GLY A 261 -20.89 -7.88 18.46
CA GLY A 261 -19.82 -7.09 19.04
C GLY A 261 -18.60 -7.90 19.51
N LEU A 262 -18.49 -9.19 19.15
CA LEU A 262 -17.41 -10.06 19.62
C LEU A 262 -16.07 -9.79 18.95
N ILE A 263 -16.05 -9.43 17.66
CA ILE A 263 -14.83 -9.17 16.89
C ILE A 263 -14.89 -7.83 16.17
N GLN A 264 -13.76 -7.13 16.11
CA GLN A 264 -13.62 -5.81 15.49
C GLN A 264 -12.37 -5.77 14.60
N SER A 265 -12.47 -5.04 13.48
CA SER A 265 -11.33 -4.66 12.66
C SER A 265 -11.20 -3.14 12.58
N THR A 266 -9.98 -2.64 12.75
CA THR A 266 -9.60 -1.23 12.61
C THR A 266 -8.56 -1.15 11.51
N ASN A 267 -8.91 -0.58 10.37
CA ASN A 267 -8.03 -0.59 9.19
C ASN A 267 -7.74 0.84 8.71
N TYR A 268 -6.46 1.18 8.60
CA TYR A 268 -6.01 2.38 7.91
C TYR A 268 -5.62 2.02 6.48
N TYR A 269 -6.26 2.66 5.52
CA TYR A 269 -5.94 2.52 4.11
C TYR A 269 -5.13 3.73 3.66
N LYS A 270 -4.12 3.48 2.83
CA LYS A 270 -3.33 4.50 2.18
C LYS A 270 -3.15 4.17 0.71
N TYR A 271 -3.40 5.13 -0.16
CA TYR A 271 -3.15 5.03 -1.59
C TYR A 271 -2.28 6.20 -2.03
N TYR A 272 -1.26 5.90 -2.82
CA TYR A 272 -0.40 6.90 -3.43
C TYR A 272 -0.69 6.96 -4.92
N TYR A 273 -0.60 8.16 -5.49
CA TYR A 273 -0.56 8.37 -6.92
C TYR A 273 0.52 7.46 -7.53
N SER A 274 0.15 6.71 -8.56
CA SER A 274 1.09 5.88 -9.30
C SER A 274 0.87 6.13 -10.79
N PRO A 275 1.73 6.88 -11.50
CA PRO A 275 1.66 7.04 -12.95
C PRO A 275 1.70 5.72 -13.75
N SER A 276 2.10 4.61 -13.11
CA SER A 276 2.21 3.30 -13.76
C SER A 276 0.87 2.57 -13.91
N GLU A 277 0.85 1.49 -14.68
CA GLU A 277 -0.32 0.61 -14.76
C GLU A 277 -0.53 -0.21 -13.48
N ASP A 278 0.55 -0.41 -12.72
CA ASP A 278 0.54 -1.16 -11.48
C ASP A 278 0.07 -0.27 -10.33
N LYS A 279 -1.09 -0.65 -9.80
CA LYS A 279 -1.75 0.03 -8.69
C LYS A 279 -1.62 -0.80 -7.43
N GLY A 280 -1.24 -0.14 -6.34
CA GLY A 280 -1.15 -0.71 -5.00
C GLY A 280 -1.89 0.16 -4.00
N ILE A 281 -2.53 -0.49 -3.03
CA ILE A 281 -3.13 0.16 -1.86
C ILE A 281 -2.59 -0.54 -0.63
N TYR A 282 -2.22 0.25 0.36
CA TYR A 282 -1.63 -0.21 1.61
C TYR A 282 -2.71 -0.26 2.68
N ALA A 283 -2.71 -1.31 3.49
CA ALA A 283 -3.62 -1.49 4.61
C ALA A 283 -2.81 -1.81 5.86
N ASP A 284 -2.94 -0.96 6.88
CA ASP A 284 -2.53 -1.27 8.25
C ASP A 284 -3.77 -1.81 8.99
N VAL A 285 -3.69 -3.05 9.45
CA VAL A 285 -4.84 -3.87 9.82
C VAL A 285 -4.69 -4.34 11.26
N GLU A 286 -5.62 -3.92 12.12
CA GLU A 286 -5.73 -4.43 13.49
C GLU A 286 -7.01 -5.27 13.63
N HIS A 287 -6.89 -6.47 14.17
CA HIS A 287 -8.01 -7.33 14.51
C HIS A 287 -8.07 -7.58 16.01
N LYS A 288 -9.26 -7.44 16.59
CA LYS A 288 -9.46 -7.54 18.03
C LYS A 288 -10.66 -8.40 18.37
N ILE A 289 -10.43 -9.38 19.25
CA ILE A 289 -11.48 -10.06 20.00
C ILE A 289 -11.86 -9.14 21.16
N VAL A 290 -13.07 -8.57 21.11
CA VAL A 290 -13.56 -7.59 22.08
C VAL A 290 -14.07 -8.26 23.36
N SER A 291 -14.58 -9.49 23.23
CA SER A 291 -15.07 -10.31 24.35
C SER A 291 -14.56 -11.75 24.23
N ASN A 292 -14.06 -12.31 25.34
CA ASN A 292 -13.38 -13.62 25.39
C ASN A 292 -14.30 -14.84 25.24
N SER A 293 -15.49 -14.67 24.67
CA SER A 293 -16.51 -15.72 24.55
C SER A 293 -16.91 -15.94 23.10
N LEU A 294 -15.92 -16.17 22.24
CA LEU A 294 -16.19 -16.61 20.88
C LEU A 294 -16.99 -17.93 20.90
N PRO A 295 -17.89 -18.14 19.94
CA PRO A 295 -18.59 -19.41 19.79
C PRO A 295 -17.61 -20.59 19.72
N GLN A 296 -17.97 -21.72 20.31
CA GLN A 296 -17.19 -22.96 20.22
C GLN A 296 -17.82 -23.88 19.19
N GLY A 297 -16.97 -24.68 18.53
CA GLY A 297 -17.37 -25.70 17.59
C GLY A 297 -16.44 -26.91 17.63
N ASP A 298 -16.80 -27.96 16.91
CA ASP A 298 -15.99 -29.17 16.74
C ASP A 298 -14.68 -28.86 16.01
N GLU A 299 -14.74 -27.90 15.08
CA GLU A 299 -13.60 -27.32 14.38
C GLU A 299 -13.74 -25.79 14.35
N ILE A 300 -12.59 -25.10 14.30
CA ILE A 300 -12.50 -23.64 14.27
C ILE A 300 -11.56 -23.27 13.12
N ASP A 301 -11.93 -22.25 12.35
CA ASP A 301 -11.09 -21.66 11.32
C ASP A 301 -11.16 -20.13 11.36
N VAL A 302 -10.15 -19.45 10.85
CA VAL A 302 -10.01 -17.99 10.91
C VAL A 302 -9.47 -17.40 9.61
N GLY A 303 -9.97 -16.23 9.26
CA GLY A 303 -9.53 -15.48 8.09
C GLY A 303 -9.21 -14.04 8.49
N PHE A 304 -7.95 -13.64 8.32
CA PHE A 304 -7.50 -12.27 8.55
C PHE A 304 -7.50 -11.45 7.25
N ILE A 305 -7.20 -12.11 6.13
CA ILE A 305 -7.29 -11.53 4.79
C ILE A 305 -7.96 -12.55 3.88
N VAL A 306 -8.94 -12.11 3.09
CA VAL A 306 -9.64 -12.97 2.12
C VAL A 306 -9.48 -12.39 0.73
N LEU A 307 -8.69 -13.04 -0.12
CA LEU A 307 -8.58 -12.71 -1.53
C LEU A 307 -9.64 -13.50 -2.29
N THR A 308 -10.68 -12.82 -2.78
CA THR A 308 -11.77 -13.49 -3.49
C THR A 308 -11.56 -13.35 -4.99
N THR A 309 -11.47 -14.48 -5.68
CA THR A 309 -11.45 -14.54 -7.14
C THR A 309 -12.63 -15.36 -7.63
N GLY A 310 -13.20 -14.98 -8.76
CA GLY A 310 -14.46 -15.53 -9.22
C GLY A 310 -15.12 -14.65 -10.26
N GLY A 311 -16.22 -15.13 -10.82
CA GLY A 311 -16.96 -14.35 -11.80
C GLY A 311 -18.37 -14.86 -12.00
N ILE A 312 -19.24 -13.96 -12.44
CA ILE A 312 -20.59 -14.29 -12.87
C ILE A 312 -20.61 -14.27 -14.40
N ARG A 313 -21.41 -15.15 -14.99
CA ARG A 313 -21.69 -15.17 -16.42
C ARG A 313 -23.19 -15.23 -16.64
N SER A 314 -23.71 -14.36 -17.50
CA SER A 314 -25.12 -14.31 -17.88
C SER A 314 -25.26 -14.15 -19.38
N SER A 315 -26.08 -14.99 -20.00
CA SER A 315 -26.41 -14.89 -21.43
C SER A 315 -27.39 -13.75 -21.75
N SER A 316 -27.99 -13.12 -20.73
CA SER A 316 -29.08 -12.16 -20.89
C SER A 316 -28.83 -10.79 -20.24
N ILE A 317 -27.91 -10.70 -19.29
CA ILE A 317 -27.58 -9.46 -18.57
C ILE A 317 -26.09 -9.22 -18.70
N GLU A 318 -25.71 -8.27 -19.57
CA GLU A 318 -24.32 -7.97 -19.88
C GLU A 318 -23.51 -7.55 -18.64
N ASP A 319 -24.11 -6.74 -17.76
CA ASP A 319 -23.50 -6.25 -16.53
C ASP A 319 -23.16 -7.36 -15.52
N LEU A 320 -23.71 -8.57 -15.69
CA LEU A 320 -23.39 -9.75 -14.88
C LEU A 320 -22.23 -10.57 -15.46
N ASN A 321 -21.65 -10.19 -16.61
CA ASN A 321 -20.47 -10.86 -17.18
C ASN A 321 -19.17 -10.22 -16.68
N PHE A 322 -18.77 -10.56 -15.46
CA PHE A 322 -17.61 -9.94 -14.81
C PHE A 322 -16.81 -10.93 -13.97
N GLY A 323 -15.59 -10.53 -13.61
CA GLY A 323 -14.66 -11.38 -12.87
C GLY A 323 -14.16 -12.60 -13.66
N ARG A 324 -13.19 -13.30 -13.12
CA ARG A 324 -12.61 -14.56 -13.63
C ARG A 324 -11.79 -15.18 -12.52
N ILE A 325 -11.44 -16.45 -12.65
CA ILE A 325 -10.49 -17.15 -11.78
C ILE A 325 -9.15 -17.22 -12.53
N PRO A 326 -8.09 -16.54 -12.07
CA PRO A 326 -6.74 -16.71 -12.62
C PRO A 326 -6.24 -18.14 -12.42
N LYS A 327 -5.18 -18.50 -13.14
CA LYS A 327 -4.80 -19.90 -13.31
C LYS A 327 -3.99 -20.45 -12.12
N PHE A 328 -3.20 -19.62 -11.47
CA PHE A 328 -2.25 -20.08 -10.46
C PHE A 328 -2.42 -19.33 -9.14
N LEU A 329 -2.24 -20.08 -8.06
CA LEU A 329 -1.89 -19.55 -6.75
C LEU A 329 -0.38 -19.76 -6.56
N HIS A 330 0.32 -18.68 -6.23
CA HIS A 330 1.73 -18.69 -5.87
C HIS A 330 1.93 -18.07 -4.49
N PHE A 331 2.85 -18.63 -3.71
CA PHE A 331 3.38 -17.97 -2.51
C PHE A 331 4.77 -18.50 -2.20
N TYR A 332 5.51 -17.73 -1.40
CA TYR A 332 6.82 -18.14 -0.93
C TYR A 332 6.68 -18.99 0.33
N HIS A 333 7.14 -20.24 0.29
CA HIS A 333 7.05 -21.20 1.39
C HIS A 333 8.21 -21.04 2.39
N GLU A 334 7.99 -21.40 3.66
CA GLU A 334 9.02 -21.30 4.71
C GLU A 334 10.29 -22.12 4.44
N ASP A 335 10.18 -23.28 3.81
CA ASP A 335 11.30 -24.11 3.33
C ASP A 335 12.09 -23.51 2.13
N GLN A 336 11.87 -22.22 1.84
CA GLN A 336 12.58 -21.42 0.83
C GLN A 336 12.35 -21.82 -0.63
N GLY A 337 11.22 -22.46 -0.91
CA GLY A 337 10.73 -22.75 -2.26
C GLY A 337 9.50 -21.91 -2.64
N PHE A 338 9.25 -21.74 -3.93
CA PHE A 338 7.97 -21.22 -4.41
C PHE A 338 6.96 -22.36 -4.47
N PHE A 339 5.82 -22.17 -3.82
CA PHE A 339 4.69 -23.06 -4.00
C PHE A 339 3.86 -22.60 -5.19
N THR A 340 3.43 -23.56 -6.02
CA THR A 340 2.52 -23.33 -7.15
C THR A 340 1.37 -24.30 -7.06
N TYR A 341 0.15 -23.78 -7.14
CA TYR A 341 -1.06 -24.57 -7.33
C TYR A 341 -1.82 -24.09 -8.55
N GLU A 342 -2.16 -25.02 -9.45
CA GLU A 342 -2.99 -24.76 -10.62
C GLU A 342 -4.47 -24.87 -10.23
N MET A 343 -5.19 -23.77 -10.33
CA MET A 343 -6.60 -23.68 -9.99
C MET A 343 -7.49 -24.06 -11.18
N ASP A 344 -8.59 -24.74 -10.90
CA ASP A 344 -9.67 -24.88 -11.87
C ASP A 344 -10.33 -23.52 -12.10
N GLN A 345 -10.32 -23.06 -13.36
CA GLN A 345 -10.93 -21.79 -13.75
C GLN A 345 -12.46 -21.91 -13.96
N HIS A 346 -12.97 -23.14 -13.99
CA HIS A 346 -14.36 -23.50 -14.23
C HIS A 346 -14.83 -24.59 -13.25
N PRO A 347 -14.73 -24.37 -11.93
CA PRO A 347 -15.13 -25.37 -10.95
C PRO A 347 -16.62 -25.70 -11.13
N GLU A 348 -16.92 -26.99 -11.30
CA GLU A 348 -18.29 -27.51 -11.44
C GLU A 348 -18.85 -28.09 -10.14
N ASP A 349 -18.00 -28.30 -9.12
CA ASP A 349 -18.44 -28.84 -7.83
C ASP A 349 -19.25 -27.81 -7.04
N THR A 350 -20.37 -28.26 -6.50
CA THR A 350 -21.22 -27.48 -5.60
C THR A 350 -20.76 -27.57 -4.16
N ASN A 351 -19.91 -28.55 -3.83
CA ASN A 351 -19.25 -28.66 -2.54
C ASN A 351 -17.92 -27.92 -2.62
N GLY A 352 -17.60 -27.11 -1.62
CA GLY A 352 -16.30 -26.46 -1.53
C GLY A 352 -15.18 -27.50 -1.39
N GLU A 353 -14.13 -27.36 -2.19
CA GLU A 353 -12.90 -28.12 -2.05
C GLU A 353 -11.87 -27.28 -1.31
N THR A 354 -11.38 -27.78 -0.18
CA THR A 354 -10.22 -27.21 0.50
C THR A 354 -8.97 -27.75 -0.17
N VAL A 355 -8.25 -26.86 -0.87
CA VAL A 355 -6.99 -27.20 -1.52
C VAL A 355 -5.83 -27.22 -0.53
N ILE A 356 -5.76 -26.17 0.30
CA ILE A 356 -4.80 -26.00 1.38
C ILE A 356 -5.63 -25.60 2.60
N GLY A 357 -5.63 -26.46 3.62
CA GLY A 357 -6.32 -26.24 4.88
C GLY A 357 -5.37 -25.89 6.01
N SER A 358 -5.93 -25.47 7.14
CA SER A 358 -5.18 -25.12 8.36
C SER A 358 -4.43 -26.29 9.01
N LYS A 359 -4.68 -27.52 8.58
CA LYS A 359 -3.96 -28.73 9.03
C LYS A 359 -2.78 -29.08 8.13
N ASP A 360 -2.66 -28.43 6.97
CA ASP A 360 -1.56 -28.64 6.04
C ASP A 360 -0.40 -27.71 6.40
N ASP A 361 0.83 -28.19 6.23
CA ASP A 361 2.06 -27.48 6.57
C ASP A 361 2.48 -26.58 5.39
N TYR A 362 1.77 -25.45 5.24
CA TYR A 362 1.97 -24.48 4.15
C TYR A 362 2.14 -23.07 4.70
N ASP A 363 3.13 -22.91 5.57
CA ASP A 363 3.44 -21.61 6.18
C ASP A 363 4.14 -20.67 5.19
N ILE A 364 3.78 -19.39 5.25
CA ILE A 364 4.38 -18.34 4.44
C ILE A 364 5.79 -18.03 4.96
N GLY A 365 6.78 -18.14 4.07
CA GLY A 365 8.18 -17.87 4.38
C GLY A 365 8.51 -16.40 4.52
N ASN A 366 9.78 -16.11 4.81
CA ASN A 366 10.27 -14.76 5.15
C ASN A 366 10.10 -13.70 4.05
N TYR A 367 9.87 -14.09 2.80
CA TYR A 367 9.40 -13.17 1.76
C TYR A 367 7.88 -13.29 1.68
N SER A 368 7.23 -12.62 2.63
CA SER A 368 5.82 -12.82 2.94
C SER A 368 4.93 -12.23 1.85
N TRP A 369 4.62 -13.02 0.83
CA TRP A 369 3.68 -12.63 -0.22
C TRP A 369 2.93 -13.84 -0.77
N LEU A 370 1.73 -13.58 -1.27
CA LEU A 370 0.95 -14.52 -2.08
C LEU A 370 0.41 -13.81 -3.32
N SER A 371 0.24 -14.53 -4.42
CA SER A 371 -0.40 -14.03 -5.63
C SER A 371 -1.39 -15.03 -6.22
N ILE A 372 -2.44 -14.49 -6.81
CA ILE A 372 -3.30 -15.20 -7.75
C ILE A 372 -3.07 -14.59 -9.13
N ASP A 373 -2.63 -15.38 -10.10
CA ASP A 373 -2.12 -14.88 -11.37
C ASP A 373 -2.34 -15.80 -12.58
N ASP A 374 -1.98 -15.29 -13.75
CA ASP A 374 -2.10 -15.98 -15.05
C ASP A 374 -0.85 -16.80 -15.46
N GLY A 375 0.17 -16.85 -14.61
CA GLY A 375 1.46 -17.46 -14.88
C GLY A 375 2.43 -16.48 -15.53
N GLU A 376 3.20 -16.95 -16.52
CA GLU A 376 4.28 -16.17 -17.15
C GLU A 376 3.81 -14.89 -17.85
N THR A 377 2.55 -14.83 -18.26
CA THR A 377 1.97 -13.68 -18.96
C THR A 377 0.56 -13.40 -18.47
N GLY A 378 0.22 -12.12 -18.29
CA GLY A 378 -1.11 -11.71 -17.91
C GLY A 378 -1.08 -10.83 -16.66
N LYS A 379 -2.10 -10.95 -15.82
CA LYS A 379 -2.21 -10.17 -14.59
C LYS A 379 -1.82 -11.00 -13.39
N ALA A 380 -1.23 -10.34 -12.41
CA ALA A 380 -1.03 -10.87 -11.07
C ALA A 380 -1.74 -9.97 -10.06
N TYR A 381 -2.42 -10.59 -9.11
CA TYR A 381 -2.97 -9.90 -7.95
C TYR A 381 -2.28 -10.44 -6.72
N GLY A 382 -1.45 -9.62 -6.10
CA GLY A 382 -0.64 -9.99 -4.96
C GLY A 382 -1.11 -9.33 -3.67
N ILE A 383 -0.88 -10.00 -2.55
CA ILE A 383 -0.80 -9.41 -1.23
C ILE A 383 0.64 -9.57 -0.77
N ILE A 384 1.25 -8.46 -0.38
CA ILE A 384 2.58 -8.42 0.22
C ILE A 384 2.39 -8.05 1.68
N PHE A 385 2.92 -8.88 2.57
CA PHE A 385 2.84 -8.68 4.01
C PHE A 385 4.13 -8.02 4.49
N ASP A 386 4.00 -7.11 5.45
CA ASP A 386 5.16 -6.48 6.11
C ASP A 386 5.95 -7.48 6.97
N SER A 387 5.26 -8.50 7.49
CA SER A 387 5.82 -9.57 8.31
C SER A 387 5.11 -10.90 8.07
N ASN A 388 5.80 -12.02 8.29
CA ASN A 388 5.20 -13.35 8.43
C ASN A 388 4.87 -13.70 9.90
N ASP A 389 5.21 -12.84 10.85
CA ASP A 389 4.77 -12.96 12.24
C ASP A 389 3.32 -12.49 12.35
N VAL A 390 2.37 -13.43 12.35
CA VAL A 390 0.92 -13.19 12.54
C VAL A 390 0.50 -13.34 14.00
#